data_AF-A0A832VUP8-F1
#
_entry.id   AF-A0A832VUP8-F1
#
_cell.length_a   1.000
_cell.length_b   1.000
_cell.length_c   1.000
_cell.angle_alpha   90.00
_cell.angle_beta   90.00
_cell.angle_gamma   90.00
#
_symmetry.space_group_name_H-M   'P 1'
#
loop_
_entity.id
_entity.type
_entity.pdbx_description
1 polymer ?
#
loop_
_entity_poly.entity_id
_entity_poly.type
_entity_poly.pdbx_seq_one_letter_code
_entity_poly.pdbx_strand_id
1 'polypeptide(L)'
;MNATLMIPDVESGQQYTLAFNASNVTQAVYEFTFPPTTDLRIDMWEECEGRDVSFEPATHADAPIRGTCLGDGSSSYTIIENDDGNLIYTLSPVRPPSMWPSGEDIFADFTITPIPIDEPPIWTDKSPADGSWFPSPNGGETRWASWDSISEWFTDDGPVSQLDVVCIGESTLNLRQSMDNSLWAEIPTTDLVEVTCEAVDSAGQNSGNRTWHLGVPFTISTNSQVMSNPHEIIVTKNVGWPALQIEVGLTQNGEIGVSEATTLDSESITIAVASTNMIPGGAQVWVSASGENVFSMGYVYELGIFKESLPPLISVSESGWDGSFYQAQGQFSDPDGEAVSFSLAIDGTTAGSISISGNSWSTPRINFELWESGEHSLLITGCDDSQKCSEAVIDINNSHLFEEKIIEPIENNPDTSTGILPAASLSLTLLSFTIGLIYSTRRD
;
A
#
# COMPACT_ATOMS: atom_id res chain seq x y z
N MET A 1 -32.60 -70.54 -21.91
CA MET A 1 -31.45 -71.28 -22.49
C MET A 1 -30.26 -70.81 -21.68
N ASN A 2 -29.63 -71.69 -20.91
CA ASN A 2 -28.49 -71.30 -20.06
C ASN A 2 -27.22 -71.75 -20.78
N ALA A 3 -26.34 -70.81 -21.08
CA ALA A 3 -25.04 -71.07 -21.68
C ALA A 3 -23.98 -70.44 -20.78
N THR A 4 -22.93 -71.19 -20.50
CA THR A 4 -21.78 -70.71 -19.73
C THR A 4 -20.59 -70.64 -20.69
N LEU A 5 -19.98 -69.47 -20.79
CA LEU A 5 -18.73 -69.26 -21.51
C LEU A 5 -17.62 -69.08 -20.47
N MET A 6 -16.54 -69.85 -20.60
CA MET A 6 -15.31 -69.63 -19.85
C MET A 6 -14.32 -68.93 -20.76
N ILE A 7 -13.82 -67.77 -20.34
CA ILE A 7 -12.77 -67.04 -21.04
C ILE A 7 -11.45 -67.42 -20.34
N PRO A 8 -10.63 -68.30 -20.95
CA PRO A 8 -9.34 -68.66 -20.37
C PRO A 8 -8.35 -67.49 -20.45
N ASP A 9 -7.35 -67.49 -19.57
CA ASP A 9 -6.19 -66.60 -19.62
C ASP A 9 -6.50 -65.08 -19.49
N VAL A 10 -7.62 -64.71 -18.86
CA VAL A 10 -7.76 -63.35 -18.32
C VAL A 10 -6.79 -63.26 -17.14
N GLU A 11 -5.66 -62.58 -17.31
CA GLU A 11 -4.71 -62.33 -16.23
C GLU A 11 -5.45 -61.72 -15.03
N SER A 12 -5.01 -62.05 -13.81
CA SER A 12 -5.47 -61.36 -12.59
C SER A 12 -5.02 -59.90 -12.66
N GLY A 13 -5.84 -59.09 -13.30
CA GLY A 13 -5.62 -57.66 -13.51
C GLY A 13 -6.08 -56.85 -12.31
N GLN A 14 -5.48 -55.67 -12.15
CA GLN A 14 -5.92 -54.67 -11.16
C GLN A 14 -7.13 -53.87 -11.65
N GLN A 15 -7.40 -53.92 -12.95
CA GLN A 15 -8.47 -53.19 -13.61
C GLN A 15 -9.09 -54.06 -14.71
N TYR A 16 -10.41 -54.02 -14.84
CA TYR A 16 -11.15 -54.71 -15.89
C TYR A 16 -12.17 -53.75 -16.50
N THR A 17 -12.39 -53.82 -17.80
CA THR A 17 -13.49 -53.13 -18.46
C THR A 17 -14.35 -54.16 -19.18
N LEU A 18 -15.64 -54.20 -18.85
CA LEU A 18 -16.64 -54.95 -19.60
C LEU A 18 -17.38 -53.96 -20.51
N ALA A 19 -17.32 -54.20 -21.81
CA ALA A 19 -18.14 -53.50 -22.80
C ALA A 19 -19.19 -54.46 -23.34
N PHE A 20 -20.47 -54.08 -23.27
CA PHE A 20 -21.58 -54.91 -23.69
C PHE A 20 -22.49 -54.16 -24.67
N ASN A 21 -22.64 -54.72 -25.86
CA ASN A 21 -23.44 -54.13 -26.92
C ASN A 21 -24.81 -54.80 -26.96
N ALA A 22 -25.85 -54.12 -26.50
CA ALA A 22 -27.22 -54.59 -26.50
C ALA A 22 -27.96 -54.16 -27.78
N SER A 23 -28.61 -55.11 -28.46
CA SER A 23 -29.57 -54.81 -29.53
C SER A 23 -30.65 -55.88 -29.54
N ASN A 24 -31.92 -55.46 -29.46
CA ASN A 24 -33.07 -56.37 -29.44
C ASN A 24 -33.00 -57.43 -28.31
N VAL A 25 -32.73 -56.98 -27.08
CA VAL A 25 -32.61 -57.80 -25.86
C VAL A 25 -33.51 -57.20 -24.77
N THR A 26 -34.46 -57.95 -24.19
CA THR A 26 -35.36 -57.39 -23.15
C THR A 26 -35.51 -58.24 -21.90
N GLN A 27 -34.98 -59.46 -21.91
CA GLN A 27 -35.17 -60.45 -20.83
C GLN A 27 -33.93 -61.33 -20.66
N ALA A 28 -32.77 -60.88 -21.16
CA ALA A 28 -31.52 -61.56 -20.90
C ALA A 28 -30.96 -61.06 -19.57
N VAL A 29 -30.36 -61.98 -18.82
CA VAL A 29 -29.58 -61.66 -17.62
C VAL A 29 -28.22 -62.29 -17.85
N TYR A 30 -27.18 -61.47 -17.77
CA TYR A 30 -25.79 -61.90 -17.92
C TYR A 30 -25.13 -61.85 -16.55
N GLU A 31 -24.60 -62.98 -16.12
CA GLU A 31 -23.87 -63.09 -14.87
C GLU A 31 -22.39 -63.28 -15.19
N PHE A 32 -21.57 -62.35 -14.71
CA PHE A 32 -20.12 -62.36 -14.85
C PHE A 32 -19.52 -62.67 -13.50
N THR A 33 -18.89 -63.84 -13.37
CA THR A 33 -18.14 -64.23 -12.19
C THR A 33 -16.66 -63.92 -12.40
N PHE A 34 -16.14 -62.95 -11.65
CA PHE A 34 -14.72 -62.62 -11.67
C PHE A 34 -13.91 -63.64 -10.86
N PRO A 35 -12.63 -63.87 -11.22
CA PRO A 35 -11.74 -64.65 -10.39
C PRO A 35 -11.57 -63.97 -9.02
N PRO A 36 -11.28 -64.72 -7.94
CA PRO A 36 -11.16 -64.15 -6.61
C PRO A 36 -10.04 -63.12 -6.60
N THR A 37 -10.43 -61.85 -6.44
CA THR A 37 -9.54 -60.70 -6.50
C THR A 37 -9.90 -59.79 -5.34
N THR A 38 -9.01 -59.69 -4.36
CA THR A 38 -9.22 -58.88 -3.17
C THR A 38 -9.46 -57.42 -3.54
N ASP A 39 -10.46 -56.81 -2.92
CA ASP A 39 -10.84 -55.39 -3.07
C ASP A 39 -11.31 -54.98 -4.49
N LEU A 40 -11.59 -55.96 -5.37
CA LEU A 40 -12.16 -55.66 -6.67
C LEU A 40 -13.56 -55.07 -6.49
N ARG A 41 -13.76 -53.86 -7.03
CA ARG A 41 -15.06 -53.19 -7.05
C ARG A 41 -15.31 -52.56 -8.41
N ILE A 42 -16.57 -52.16 -8.64
CA ILE A 42 -16.90 -51.29 -9.76
C ILE A 42 -16.34 -49.88 -9.50
N ASP A 43 -15.59 -49.35 -10.46
CA ASP A 43 -15.13 -47.96 -10.49
C ASP A 43 -16.17 -47.06 -11.16
N MET A 44 -16.74 -47.54 -12.28
CA MET A 44 -17.69 -46.78 -13.07
C MET A 44 -18.64 -47.70 -13.84
N TRP A 45 -19.90 -47.29 -13.97
CA TRP A 45 -20.90 -47.97 -14.80
C TRP A 45 -21.60 -46.94 -15.68
N GLU A 46 -21.64 -47.19 -16.98
CA GLU A 46 -22.25 -46.30 -17.98
C GLU A 46 -23.19 -47.06 -18.91
N GLU A 47 -24.28 -46.39 -19.26
CA GLU A 47 -25.29 -46.81 -20.24
C GLU A 47 -25.31 -45.75 -21.35
N CYS A 48 -25.06 -46.16 -22.59
CA CYS A 48 -24.82 -45.29 -23.73
C CYS A 48 -25.74 -45.61 -24.91
N GLU A 49 -26.69 -44.71 -25.17
CA GLU A 49 -27.77 -44.97 -26.13
C GLU A 49 -27.44 -44.47 -27.53
N GLY A 50 -28.12 -45.04 -28.53
CA GLY A 50 -28.18 -44.43 -29.85
C GLY A 50 -27.20 -45.00 -30.87
N ARG A 51 -26.43 -46.05 -30.53
CA ARG A 51 -25.60 -46.74 -31.53
C ARG A 51 -26.47 -47.27 -32.66
N ASP A 52 -26.17 -46.89 -33.90
CA ASP A 52 -26.87 -47.44 -35.07
C ASP A 52 -26.33 -48.83 -35.41
N VAL A 53 -27.07 -49.88 -35.07
CA VAL A 53 -26.72 -51.29 -35.32
C VAL A 53 -26.69 -51.60 -36.82
N SER A 54 -27.31 -50.77 -37.67
CA SER A 54 -27.29 -50.94 -39.12
C SER A 54 -26.00 -50.43 -39.77
N PHE A 55 -25.12 -49.79 -38.99
CA PHE A 55 -23.83 -49.28 -39.41
C PHE A 55 -22.69 -50.00 -38.67
N GLU A 56 -21.76 -50.61 -39.42
CA GLU A 56 -20.52 -51.17 -38.87
C GLU A 56 -19.41 -50.13 -39.06
N PRO A 57 -18.94 -49.47 -37.98
CA PRO A 57 -17.87 -48.50 -38.10
C PRO A 57 -16.56 -49.18 -38.51
N ALA A 58 -15.82 -48.55 -39.42
CA ALA A 58 -14.56 -49.09 -39.95
C ALA A 58 -13.41 -49.11 -38.91
N THR A 59 -13.61 -48.45 -37.75
CA THR A 59 -12.63 -48.30 -36.67
C THR A 59 -13.32 -48.17 -35.32
N HIS A 60 -12.66 -48.58 -34.23
CA HIS A 60 -13.12 -48.41 -32.82
C HIS A 60 -13.14 -46.94 -32.32
N ALA A 61 -13.04 -45.96 -33.22
CA ALA A 61 -12.94 -44.52 -32.88
C ALA A 61 -14.28 -43.89 -32.45
N ASP A 62 -15.38 -44.63 -32.56
CA ASP A 62 -16.74 -44.15 -32.27
C ASP A 62 -17.23 -44.54 -30.85
N ALA A 63 -16.36 -45.14 -30.03
CA ALA A 63 -16.71 -45.41 -28.63
C ALA A 63 -16.87 -44.09 -27.85
N PRO A 64 -17.91 -43.93 -27.02
CA PRO A 64 -18.07 -42.77 -26.16
C PRO A 64 -16.83 -42.52 -25.29
N ILE A 65 -16.55 -41.25 -24.99
CA ILE A 65 -15.51 -40.90 -24.03
C ILE A 65 -15.99 -41.37 -22.66
N ARG A 66 -15.10 -42.03 -21.91
CA ARG A 66 -15.32 -42.44 -20.52
C ARG A 66 -15.98 -41.32 -19.69
N GLY A 67 -17.10 -41.61 -19.04
CA GLY A 67 -17.82 -40.68 -18.16
C GLY A 67 -18.73 -39.68 -18.87
N THR A 68 -18.99 -39.85 -20.17
CA THR A 68 -19.81 -38.91 -20.96
C THR A 68 -21.19 -39.42 -21.33
N CYS A 69 -21.50 -40.67 -21.00
CA CYS A 69 -22.78 -41.25 -21.36
C CYS A 69 -23.90 -40.77 -20.42
N LEU A 70 -25.06 -40.50 -21.02
CA LEU A 70 -26.29 -40.14 -20.30
C LEU A 70 -27.30 -41.28 -20.50
N GLY A 71 -27.26 -42.25 -19.59
CA GLY A 71 -28.15 -43.40 -19.59
C GLY A 71 -29.62 -43.02 -19.36
N ASP A 72 -30.53 -43.75 -19.99
CA ASP A 72 -31.98 -43.59 -19.76
C ASP A 72 -32.53 -44.44 -18.60
N GLY A 73 -31.67 -45.27 -17.97
CA GLY A 73 -32.00 -46.14 -16.85
C GLY A 73 -32.80 -47.37 -17.26
N SER A 74 -32.79 -47.74 -18.55
CA SER A 74 -33.48 -48.92 -19.06
C SER A 74 -32.79 -50.22 -18.62
N SER A 75 -31.46 -50.21 -18.57
CA SER A 75 -30.64 -51.33 -18.12
C SER A 75 -30.29 -51.21 -16.64
N SER A 76 -30.04 -52.36 -16.01
CA SER A 76 -29.71 -52.41 -14.58
C SER A 76 -28.60 -53.41 -14.29
N TYR A 77 -27.92 -53.21 -13.16
CA TYR A 77 -26.90 -54.13 -12.68
C TYR A 77 -27.00 -54.36 -11.17
N THR A 78 -26.47 -55.50 -10.74
CA THR A 78 -26.20 -55.80 -9.33
C THR A 78 -24.80 -56.35 -9.16
N ILE A 79 -24.23 -56.16 -7.97
CA ILE A 79 -22.92 -56.69 -7.59
C ILE A 79 -23.09 -57.46 -6.28
N ILE A 80 -22.57 -58.68 -6.25
CA ILE A 80 -22.55 -59.54 -5.08
C ILE A 80 -21.13 -60.05 -4.90
N GLU A 81 -20.52 -59.77 -3.75
CA GLU A 81 -19.26 -60.38 -3.35
C GLU A 81 -19.56 -61.63 -2.53
N ASN A 82 -19.02 -62.77 -2.94
CA ASN A 82 -19.19 -64.05 -2.24
C ASN A 82 -18.14 -64.21 -1.13
N ASP A 83 -18.46 -65.05 -0.14
CA ASP A 83 -17.54 -65.40 0.96
C ASP A 83 -16.18 -65.96 0.49
N ASP A 84 -16.12 -66.51 -0.72
CA ASP A 84 -14.90 -67.03 -1.35
C ASP A 84 -14.02 -65.92 -2.02
N GLY A 85 -14.41 -64.65 -1.94
CA GLY A 85 -13.71 -63.50 -2.53
C GLY A 85 -13.98 -63.27 -4.02
N ASN A 86 -14.95 -63.99 -4.59
CA ASN A 86 -15.39 -63.82 -5.97
C ASN A 86 -16.44 -62.72 -6.07
N LEU A 87 -16.26 -61.78 -7.01
CA LEU A 87 -17.27 -60.78 -7.35
C LEU A 87 -18.16 -61.31 -8.48
N ILE A 88 -19.48 -61.31 -8.25
CA ILE A 88 -20.51 -61.59 -9.25
C ILE A 88 -21.13 -60.25 -9.68
N TYR A 89 -20.96 -59.92 -10.95
CA TYR A 89 -21.61 -58.80 -11.61
C TYR A 89 -22.76 -59.32 -12.46
N THR A 90 -23.98 -58.90 -12.16
CA THR A 90 -25.18 -59.31 -12.91
C THR A 90 -25.70 -58.12 -13.70
N LEU A 91 -25.74 -58.25 -15.02
CA LEU A 91 -26.24 -57.25 -15.96
C LEU A 91 -27.58 -57.69 -16.54
N SER A 92 -28.58 -56.81 -16.49
CA SER A 92 -29.90 -57.00 -17.10
C SER A 92 -30.16 -55.90 -18.13
N PRO A 93 -29.74 -56.07 -19.39
CA PRO A 93 -29.86 -55.04 -20.40
C PRO A 93 -31.25 -55.03 -21.04
N VAL A 94 -31.78 -53.85 -21.37
CA VAL A 94 -33.13 -53.68 -21.93
C VAL A 94 -33.15 -52.78 -23.17
N ARG A 95 -32.98 -53.42 -24.32
CA ARG A 95 -33.18 -52.83 -25.65
C ARG A 95 -34.28 -53.53 -26.46
N PRO A 96 -35.54 -53.06 -26.46
CA PRO A 96 -36.64 -53.71 -27.15
C PRO A 96 -36.57 -53.58 -28.69
N PRO A 97 -37.15 -54.53 -29.44
CA PRO A 97 -37.15 -54.50 -30.91
C PRO A 97 -37.78 -53.24 -31.51
N SER A 98 -38.65 -52.54 -30.77
CA SER A 98 -39.21 -51.26 -31.18
C SER A 98 -38.18 -50.14 -31.32
N MET A 99 -36.99 -50.29 -30.72
CA MET A 99 -35.91 -49.31 -30.82
C MET A 99 -34.95 -49.61 -31.98
N TRP A 100 -35.13 -50.72 -32.70
CA TRP A 100 -34.30 -51.05 -33.87
C TRP A 100 -34.36 -49.93 -34.94
N PRO A 101 -33.23 -49.55 -35.58
CA PRO A 101 -31.89 -50.13 -35.49
C PRO A 101 -31.02 -49.55 -34.37
N SER A 102 -31.56 -48.77 -33.44
CA SER A 102 -30.79 -48.22 -32.32
C SER A 102 -30.50 -49.28 -31.26
N GLY A 103 -29.22 -49.51 -31.02
CA GLY A 103 -28.66 -50.27 -29.91
C GLY A 103 -28.27 -49.39 -28.73
N GLU A 104 -27.71 -50.07 -27.75
CA GLU A 104 -27.22 -49.55 -26.47
C GLU A 104 -25.85 -50.18 -26.21
N ASP A 105 -24.94 -49.41 -25.62
CA ASP A 105 -23.61 -49.84 -25.20
C ASP A 105 -23.46 -49.61 -23.69
N ILE A 106 -23.06 -50.66 -22.98
CA ILE A 106 -22.92 -50.64 -21.52
C ILE A 106 -21.46 -50.85 -21.19
N PHE A 107 -20.89 -49.97 -20.39
CA PHE A 107 -19.50 -50.04 -19.93
C PHE A 107 -19.48 -50.22 -18.41
N ALA A 108 -18.75 -51.23 -17.93
CA ALA A 108 -18.50 -51.44 -16.51
C ALA A 108 -16.99 -51.56 -16.28
N ASP A 109 -16.42 -50.53 -15.64
CA ASP A 109 -15.03 -50.50 -15.22
C ASP A 109 -14.91 -51.01 -13.79
N PHE A 110 -13.92 -51.85 -13.53
CA PHE A 110 -13.60 -52.39 -12.21
C PHE A 110 -12.16 -52.04 -11.85
N THR A 111 -11.90 -51.83 -10.56
CA THR A 111 -10.58 -51.49 -10.02
C THR A 111 -10.36 -52.11 -8.65
N ILE A 112 -9.10 -52.35 -8.29
CA ILE A 112 -8.67 -52.64 -6.92
C ILE A 112 -8.03 -51.43 -6.23
N THR A 113 -7.82 -50.31 -6.95
CA THR A 113 -7.23 -49.11 -6.36
C THR A 113 -8.13 -48.64 -5.22
N PRO A 114 -7.70 -48.51 -3.96
CA PRO A 114 -8.57 -48.12 -2.85
C PRO A 114 -9.37 -46.84 -3.14
N ILE A 115 -10.54 -46.70 -2.52
CA ILE A 115 -11.23 -45.40 -2.53
C ILE A 115 -10.29 -44.42 -1.84
N PRO A 116 -9.98 -43.24 -2.43
CA PRO A 116 -9.17 -42.22 -1.75
C PRO A 116 -9.75 -41.95 -0.37
N ILE A 117 -8.91 -42.00 0.64
CA ILE A 117 -9.31 -41.60 2.00
C ILE A 117 -9.30 -40.07 1.99
N ASP A 118 -10.42 -39.47 2.35
CA ASP A 118 -10.53 -38.04 2.57
C ASP A 118 -9.70 -37.68 3.81
N GLU A 119 -8.64 -36.90 3.63
CA GLU A 119 -7.76 -36.46 4.71
C GLU A 119 -8.18 -35.06 5.20
N PRO A 120 -7.96 -34.71 6.49
CA PRO A 120 -8.33 -33.40 7.00
C PRO A 120 -7.48 -32.29 6.38
N PRO A 121 -8.01 -31.05 6.32
CA PRO A 121 -7.23 -29.90 5.86
C PRO A 121 -6.02 -29.68 6.77
N ILE A 122 -4.92 -29.16 6.23
CA ILE A 122 -3.66 -28.98 6.97
C ILE A 122 -3.18 -27.53 6.85
N TRP A 123 -2.68 -26.97 7.96
CA TRP A 123 -1.99 -25.69 7.95
C TRP A 123 -0.70 -25.75 7.14
N THR A 124 -0.47 -24.77 6.27
CA THR A 124 0.76 -24.68 5.46
C THR A 124 1.86 -23.92 6.19
N ASP A 125 3.08 -23.97 5.66
CA ASP A 125 4.20 -23.12 6.14
C ASP A 125 4.02 -21.62 5.82
N LYS A 126 3.04 -21.27 4.96
CA LYS A 126 2.69 -19.87 4.66
C LYS A 126 1.69 -19.29 5.65
N SER A 127 1.03 -20.15 6.43
CA SER A 127 0.13 -19.69 7.48
C SER A 127 0.89 -18.96 8.60
N PRO A 128 0.29 -17.93 9.21
CA PRO A 128 0.83 -17.28 10.40
C PRO A 128 1.12 -18.31 11.49
N ALA A 129 2.28 -18.19 12.14
CA ALA A 129 2.64 -19.09 13.23
C ALA A 129 1.62 -19.01 14.37
N ASP A 130 1.49 -20.09 15.11
CA ASP A 130 0.67 -20.08 16.32
C ASP A 130 1.25 -19.06 17.33
N GLY A 131 0.38 -18.23 17.93
CA GLY A 131 0.75 -17.12 18.80
C GLY A 131 1.30 -15.87 18.10
N SER A 132 1.19 -15.76 16.77
CA SER A 132 1.54 -14.52 16.04
C SER A 132 0.67 -13.33 16.44
N TRP A 133 1.22 -12.12 16.27
CA TRP A 133 0.58 -10.85 16.62
C TRP A 133 0.19 -10.05 15.37
N PHE A 134 -1.07 -9.65 15.30
CA PHE A 134 -1.66 -8.84 14.23
C PHE A 134 -1.94 -7.42 14.75
N PRO A 135 -1.02 -6.46 14.52
CA PRO A 135 -1.23 -5.10 14.98
C PRO A 135 -2.24 -4.38 14.08
N SER A 136 -3.12 -3.62 14.74
CA SER A 136 -3.98 -2.63 14.09
C SER A 136 -3.49 -1.23 14.43
N PRO A 137 -3.43 -0.29 13.46
CA PRO A 137 -2.98 1.08 13.74
C PRO A 137 -3.97 1.84 14.65
N ASN A 138 -5.25 1.48 14.62
CA ASN A 138 -6.32 2.08 15.41
C ASN A 138 -7.30 1.00 15.88
N GLY A 139 -8.09 1.33 16.90
CA GLY A 139 -9.25 0.49 17.26
C GLY A 139 -10.40 0.64 16.27
N GLY A 140 -11.38 -0.25 16.40
CA GLY A 140 -12.57 -0.31 15.58
C GLY A 140 -12.55 -1.46 14.57
N GLU A 141 -13.54 -1.44 13.69
CA GLU A 141 -13.75 -2.43 12.65
C GLU A 141 -12.55 -2.51 11.68
N THR A 142 -11.84 -3.64 11.72
CA THR A 142 -10.58 -3.84 11.00
C THR A 142 -10.57 -5.18 10.26
N ARG A 143 -10.09 -5.15 9.02
CA ARG A 143 -9.74 -6.37 8.27
C ARG A 143 -8.35 -6.81 8.69
N TRP A 144 -8.25 -7.89 9.44
CA TRP A 144 -6.97 -8.38 9.95
C TRP A 144 -6.35 -9.49 9.09
N ALA A 145 -7.15 -10.15 8.24
CA ALA A 145 -6.66 -11.09 7.23
C ALA A 145 -7.46 -11.00 5.92
N SER A 146 -6.77 -10.89 4.78
CA SER A 146 -7.38 -10.93 3.45
C SER A 146 -7.49 -12.38 2.95
N TRP A 147 -8.39 -12.62 1.98
CA TRP A 147 -8.49 -13.94 1.37
C TRP A 147 -7.22 -14.36 0.62
N ASP A 148 -6.49 -13.42 0.01
CA ASP A 148 -5.19 -13.72 -0.61
C ASP A 148 -4.20 -14.32 0.40
N SER A 149 -4.28 -13.93 1.68
CA SER A 149 -3.50 -14.56 2.75
C SER A 149 -4.14 -15.86 3.22
N ILE A 150 -5.43 -15.84 3.55
CA ILE A 150 -6.16 -17.00 4.12
C ILE A 150 -6.14 -18.21 3.20
N SER A 151 -6.29 -18.00 1.89
CA SER A 151 -6.25 -19.08 0.89
C SER A 151 -4.89 -19.80 0.81
N GLU A 152 -3.83 -19.18 1.32
CA GLU A 152 -2.52 -19.82 1.44
C GLU A 152 -2.32 -20.53 2.78
N TRP A 153 -3.21 -20.33 3.77
CA TRP A 153 -3.04 -20.90 5.12
C TRP A 153 -3.28 -22.41 5.16
N PHE A 154 -4.07 -22.93 4.22
CA PHE A 154 -4.52 -24.31 4.22
C PHE A 154 -4.18 -25.03 2.93
N THR A 155 -4.00 -26.34 3.02
CA THR A 155 -4.02 -27.27 1.90
C THR A 155 -4.96 -28.41 2.23
N ASP A 156 -5.62 -28.95 1.23
CA ASP A 156 -6.60 -30.02 1.35
C ASP A 156 -6.65 -30.83 0.04
N ASP A 157 -7.27 -32.01 0.06
CA ASP A 157 -7.56 -32.80 -1.13
C ASP A 157 -8.59 -32.09 -2.03
N GLY A 158 -9.52 -31.34 -1.42
CA GLY A 158 -10.48 -30.48 -2.08
C GLY A 158 -9.96 -29.05 -2.34
N PRO A 159 -10.73 -28.23 -3.09
CA PRO A 159 -10.41 -26.81 -3.25
C PRO A 159 -10.50 -26.06 -1.91
N VAL A 160 -9.45 -25.31 -1.55
CA VAL A 160 -9.39 -24.48 -0.33
C VAL A 160 -10.57 -23.51 -0.19
N SER A 161 -11.16 -23.07 -1.30
CA SER A 161 -12.37 -22.22 -1.29
C SER A 161 -13.63 -22.89 -0.75
N GLN A 162 -13.61 -24.22 -0.58
CA GLN A 162 -14.71 -24.99 -0.01
C GLN A 162 -14.53 -25.26 1.49
N LEU A 163 -13.37 -24.92 2.06
CA LEU A 163 -13.14 -25.01 3.49
C LEU A 163 -13.92 -23.92 4.22
N ASP A 164 -14.58 -24.30 5.32
CA ASP A 164 -15.19 -23.38 6.26
C ASP A 164 -14.13 -22.93 7.29
N VAL A 165 -13.76 -21.63 7.27
CA VAL A 165 -12.77 -21.08 8.19
C VAL A 165 -13.50 -20.51 9.41
N VAL A 166 -13.44 -21.26 10.50
CA VAL A 166 -14.15 -20.95 11.74
C VAL A 166 -13.20 -20.28 12.71
N CYS A 167 -13.52 -19.05 13.13
CA CYS A 167 -12.75 -18.29 14.10
C CYS A 167 -13.60 -17.95 15.33
N ILE A 168 -13.05 -18.18 16.52
CA ILE A 168 -13.68 -17.96 17.82
C ILE A 168 -12.78 -17.05 18.64
N GLY A 169 -13.38 -16.08 19.32
CA GLY A 169 -12.69 -15.17 20.23
C GLY A 169 -13.68 -14.54 21.19
N GLU A 170 -13.26 -13.50 21.90
CA GLU A 170 -14.16 -12.77 22.79
C GLU A 170 -15.35 -12.17 22.03
N SER A 171 -16.53 -12.16 22.66
CA SER A 171 -17.77 -11.67 22.02
C SER A 171 -17.70 -10.20 21.58
N THR A 172 -16.82 -9.41 22.21
CA THR A 172 -16.56 -8.00 21.90
C THR A 172 -15.92 -7.82 20.52
N LEU A 173 -15.24 -8.84 19.98
CA LEU A 173 -14.57 -8.78 18.69
C LEU A 173 -15.51 -8.78 17.50
N ASN A 174 -16.77 -9.20 17.67
CA ASN A 174 -17.72 -9.31 16.57
C ASN A 174 -17.08 -9.96 15.31
N LEU A 175 -16.36 -11.08 15.53
CA LEU A 175 -15.63 -11.79 14.50
C LEU A 175 -16.59 -12.20 13.39
N ARG A 176 -16.19 -11.92 12.15
CA ARG A 176 -16.98 -12.28 10.99
C ARG A 176 -16.11 -12.47 9.76
N GLN A 177 -16.63 -13.29 8.86
CA GLN A 177 -16.12 -13.41 7.52
C GLN A 177 -16.99 -12.58 6.56
N SER A 178 -16.35 -11.82 5.68
CA SER A 178 -17.00 -11.02 4.65
C SER A 178 -17.29 -11.87 3.39
N MET A 179 -18.06 -11.35 2.43
CA MET A 179 -18.41 -12.05 1.18
C MET A 179 -17.20 -12.38 0.30
N ASP A 180 -16.08 -11.68 0.50
CA ASP A 180 -14.80 -11.92 -0.16
C ASP A 180 -13.91 -12.90 0.63
N ASN A 181 -14.48 -13.61 1.61
CA ASN A 181 -13.80 -14.52 2.54
C ASN A 181 -12.73 -13.88 3.44
N SER A 182 -12.62 -12.54 3.45
CA SER A 182 -11.72 -11.84 4.38
C SER A 182 -12.26 -11.87 5.82
N LEU A 183 -11.35 -11.91 6.79
CA LEU A 183 -11.69 -11.94 8.21
C LEU A 183 -11.62 -10.54 8.81
N TRP A 184 -12.67 -10.18 9.54
CA TRP A 184 -12.86 -8.89 10.18
C TRP A 184 -13.12 -9.05 11.67
N ALA A 185 -12.68 -8.06 12.44
CA ALA A 185 -12.88 -7.97 13.87
C ALA A 185 -13.05 -6.50 14.29
N GLU A 186 -13.75 -6.29 15.40
CA GLU A 186 -13.81 -5.03 16.14
C GLU A 186 -12.65 -4.99 17.12
N ILE A 187 -11.59 -4.26 16.77
CA ILE A 187 -10.34 -4.26 17.56
C ILE A 187 -10.44 -3.23 18.69
N PRO A 188 -10.21 -3.61 19.96
CA PRO A 188 -10.15 -2.64 21.05
C PRO A 188 -8.94 -1.72 20.93
N THR A 189 -9.05 -0.50 21.45
CA THR A 189 -7.99 0.53 21.37
C THR A 189 -6.83 0.31 22.32
N THR A 190 -7.06 -0.36 23.45
CA THR A 190 -6.07 -0.52 24.53
C THR A 190 -5.82 -1.97 24.90
N ASP A 191 -6.83 -2.82 24.74
CA ASP A 191 -6.77 -4.20 25.19
C ASP A 191 -6.17 -5.10 24.11
N LEU A 192 -5.56 -6.20 24.55
CA LEU A 192 -5.12 -7.26 23.68
C LEU A 192 -6.14 -8.39 23.73
N VAL A 193 -6.46 -8.95 22.58
CA VAL A 193 -7.51 -9.95 22.41
C VAL A 193 -6.97 -11.15 21.63
N GLU A 194 -7.51 -12.32 21.92
CA GLU A 194 -7.13 -13.57 21.27
C GLU A 194 -8.22 -14.04 20.31
N VAL A 195 -7.81 -14.57 19.16
CA VAL A 195 -8.67 -15.27 18.21
C VAL A 195 -8.08 -16.64 17.92
N THR A 196 -8.90 -17.67 17.99
CA THR A 196 -8.53 -19.05 17.67
C THR A 196 -9.30 -19.47 16.43
N CYS A 197 -8.59 -19.93 15.40
CA CYS A 197 -9.19 -20.35 14.14
C CYS A 197 -8.82 -21.79 13.77
N GLU A 198 -9.68 -22.42 12.97
CA GLU A 198 -9.47 -23.70 12.30
C GLU A 198 -10.18 -23.70 10.93
N ALA A 199 -9.80 -24.60 10.02
CA ALA A 199 -10.54 -24.88 8.80
C ALA A 199 -11.24 -26.24 8.90
N VAL A 200 -12.46 -26.32 8.38
CA VAL A 200 -13.30 -27.52 8.34
C VAL A 200 -13.67 -27.86 6.89
N ASP A 201 -13.46 -29.11 6.48
CA ASP A 201 -13.81 -29.59 5.14
C ASP A 201 -15.29 -30.02 5.02
N SER A 202 -15.68 -30.48 3.82
CA SER A 202 -17.05 -30.93 3.54
C SER A 202 -17.47 -32.22 4.25
N ALA A 203 -16.50 -33.02 4.72
CA ALA A 203 -16.73 -34.21 5.54
C ALA A 203 -16.75 -33.90 7.05
N GLY A 204 -16.44 -32.65 7.44
CA GLY A 204 -16.43 -32.18 8.82
C GLY A 204 -15.12 -32.44 9.56
N GLN A 205 -14.03 -32.76 8.86
CA GLN A 205 -12.71 -32.89 9.47
C GLN A 205 -12.04 -31.52 9.61
N ASN A 206 -11.13 -31.37 10.57
CA ASN A 206 -10.55 -30.07 10.92
C ASN A 206 -9.02 -30.05 10.87
N SER A 207 -8.49 -28.86 10.62
CA SER A 207 -7.05 -28.59 10.58
C SER A 207 -6.37 -28.50 11.95
N GLY A 208 -7.16 -28.55 13.03
CA GLY A 208 -6.75 -28.14 14.36
C GLY A 208 -6.62 -26.63 14.52
N ASN A 209 -6.50 -26.20 15.78
CA ASN A 209 -6.56 -24.79 16.17
C ASN A 209 -5.20 -24.08 16.08
N ARG A 210 -5.23 -22.81 15.65
CA ARG A 210 -4.17 -21.83 15.91
C ARG A 210 -4.77 -20.58 16.55
N THR A 211 -4.06 -19.98 17.49
CA THR A 211 -4.45 -18.80 18.25
C THR A 211 -3.54 -17.63 17.91
N TRP A 212 -4.12 -16.44 17.70
CA TRP A 212 -3.41 -15.21 17.39
C TRP A 212 -3.82 -14.07 18.31
N HIS A 213 -2.93 -13.10 18.47
CA HIS A 213 -3.17 -11.89 19.26
C HIS A 213 -3.46 -10.71 18.36
N LEU A 214 -4.59 -10.04 18.55
CA LEU A 214 -5.02 -8.87 17.80
C LEU A 214 -5.10 -7.67 18.75
N GLY A 215 -4.81 -6.46 18.27
CA GLY A 215 -4.89 -5.26 19.10
C GLY A 215 -4.17 -4.06 18.50
N VAL A 216 -4.27 -2.92 19.17
CA VAL A 216 -3.45 -1.75 18.88
C VAL A 216 -2.14 -1.85 19.68
N PRO A 217 -0.95 -1.79 19.04
CA PRO A 217 0.33 -1.99 19.73
C PRO A 217 0.79 -0.80 20.57
N PHE A 218 0.45 0.42 20.15
CA PHE A 218 0.84 1.65 20.81
C PHE A 218 -0.07 2.81 20.39
N THR A 219 0.01 3.89 21.15
CA THR A 219 -0.60 5.18 20.82
C THR A 219 0.49 6.23 20.59
N ILE A 220 0.16 7.25 19.79
CA ILE A 220 1.10 8.32 19.46
C ILE A 220 0.53 9.68 19.86
N SER A 221 1.40 10.53 20.38
CA SER A 221 1.06 11.91 20.76
C SER A 221 2.25 12.86 20.60
N THR A 222 2.00 14.16 20.74
CA THR A 222 3.03 15.21 20.79
C THR A 222 2.66 16.22 21.87
N ASN A 223 3.66 16.87 22.47
CA ASN A 223 3.45 17.93 23.46
C ASN A 223 3.11 19.29 22.82
N SER A 224 3.36 19.45 21.53
CA SER A 224 3.15 20.70 20.80
C SER A 224 2.63 20.43 19.40
N GLN A 225 1.63 21.18 18.97
CA GLN A 225 1.18 21.19 17.58
C GLN A 225 1.97 22.16 16.71
N VAL A 226 2.74 23.08 17.31
CA VAL A 226 3.69 23.90 16.56
C VAL A 226 4.95 23.08 16.33
N MET A 227 5.33 22.94 15.05
CA MET A 227 6.48 22.16 14.64
C MET A 227 7.78 22.79 15.16
N SER A 228 8.64 21.95 15.74
CA SER A 228 10.00 22.30 16.14
C SER A 228 11.00 21.49 15.31
N ASN A 229 12.28 21.82 15.39
CA ASN A 229 13.34 21.05 14.74
C ASN A 229 14.47 20.72 15.75
N PRO A 230 14.56 19.47 16.26
CA PRO A 230 13.66 18.34 15.99
C PRO A 230 12.28 18.50 16.66
N HIS A 231 11.29 17.75 16.17
CA HIS A 231 9.96 17.63 16.76
C HIS A 231 9.83 16.35 17.58
N GLU A 232 9.31 16.47 18.81
CA GLU A 232 9.20 15.34 19.73
C GLU A 232 7.88 14.59 19.54
N ILE A 233 7.99 13.29 19.22
CA ILE A 233 6.86 12.37 19.13
C ILE A 233 6.94 11.38 20.29
N ILE A 234 5.85 11.25 21.04
CA ILE A 234 5.73 10.31 22.16
C ILE A 234 5.00 9.08 21.67
N VAL A 235 5.61 7.91 21.84
CA VAL A 235 5.01 6.61 21.54
C VAL A 235 4.83 5.85 22.85
N THR A 236 3.58 5.52 23.17
CA THR A 236 3.21 4.80 24.39
C THR A 236 2.75 3.39 24.03
N LYS A 237 3.48 2.37 24.49
CA LYS A 237 3.19 0.96 24.22
C LYS A 237 1.95 0.51 24.99
N ASN A 238 1.05 -0.19 24.33
CA ASN A 238 -0.08 -0.84 25.00
C ASN A 238 0.38 -2.09 25.75
N VAL A 239 -0.28 -2.40 26.87
CA VAL A 239 0.05 -3.53 27.74
C VAL A 239 -0.10 -4.84 26.97
N GLY A 240 0.79 -5.80 27.23
CA GLY A 240 0.76 -7.15 26.64
C GLY A 240 1.58 -7.29 25.36
N TRP A 241 1.86 -6.21 24.63
CA TRP A 241 2.65 -6.28 23.40
C TRP A 241 4.13 -6.63 23.66
N PRO A 242 4.77 -7.43 22.79
CA PRO A 242 6.21 -7.68 22.83
C PRO A 242 7.02 -6.40 22.57
N ALA A 243 8.35 -6.51 22.57
CA ALA A 243 9.19 -5.42 22.09
C ALA A 243 8.99 -5.24 20.58
N LEU A 244 8.89 -4.00 20.12
CA LEU A 244 8.64 -3.66 18.71
C LEU A 244 9.81 -2.85 18.16
N GLN A 245 10.20 -3.13 16.92
CA GLN A 245 11.02 -2.23 16.13
C GLN A 245 10.11 -1.23 15.45
N ILE A 246 10.29 0.05 15.74
CA ILE A 246 9.48 1.13 15.17
C ILE A 246 10.35 2.13 14.42
N GLU A 247 9.76 2.73 13.41
CA GLU A 247 10.35 3.82 12.65
C GLU A 247 9.32 4.95 12.58
N VAL A 248 9.73 6.16 12.96
CA VAL A 248 8.84 7.32 13.07
C VAL A 248 9.40 8.47 12.23
N GLY A 249 8.57 9.03 11.36
CA GLY A 249 8.92 10.17 10.51
C GLY A 249 7.79 11.19 10.43
N LEU A 250 8.13 12.41 10.02
CA LEU A 250 7.14 13.42 9.63
C LEU A 250 6.85 13.25 8.14
N THR A 251 5.58 13.40 7.74
CA THR A 251 5.16 13.34 6.34
C THR A 251 4.31 14.54 5.96
N GLN A 252 4.53 15.04 4.75
CA GLN A 252 3.78 16.14 4.15
C GLN A 252 3.62 15.88 2.66
N ASN A 253 2.43 16.10 2.11
CA ASN A 253 2.10 15.81 0.70
C ASN A 253 2.37 14.37 0.25
N GLY A 254 2.35 13.41 1.20
CA GLY A 254 2.62 12.00 0.95
C GLY A 254 4.11 11.63 0.91
N GLU A 255 5.02 12.59 1.06
CA GLU A 255 6.46 12.34 1.16
C GLU A 255 6.88 12.24 2.62
N ILE A 256 7.50 11.11 2.96
CA ILE A 256 8.11 10.89 4.27
C ILE A 256 9.44 11.64 4.28
N GLY A 257 9.61 12.54 5.24
CA GLY A 257 10.85 13.25 5.49
C GLY A 257 11.90 12.35 6.15
N VAL A 258 12.74 12.95 7.00
CA VAL A 258 13.69 12.17 7.81
C VAL A 258 12.91 11.34 8.84
N SER A 259 13.26 10.06 8.95
CA SER A 259 12.71 9.13 9.92
C SER A 259 13.77 8.66 10.92
N GLU A 260 13.31 8.30 12.12
CA GLU A 260 14.13 7.77 13.20
C GLU A 260 13.64 6.38 13.58
N ALA A 261 14.55 5.41 13.60
CA ALA A 261 14.27 4.03 13.98
C ALA A 261 14.74 3.74 15.40
N THR A 262 13.92 3.03 16.18
CA THR A 262 14.23 2.66 17.55
C THR A 262 13.45 1.41 17.98
N THR A 263 13.80 0.85 19.14
CA THR A 263 13.07 -0.24 19.76
C THR A 263 12.14 0.31 20.84
N LEU A 264 10.86 -0.07 20.77
CA LEU A 264 9.85 0.17 21.79
C LEU A 264 9.76 -1.05 22.72
N ASP A 265 10.60 -1.07 23.76
CA ASP A 265 10.63 -2.11 24.79
C ASP A 265 10.13 -1.63 26.16
N SER A 266 10.05 -0.32 26.38
CA SER A 266 9.50 0.33 27.56
C SER A 266 8.01 0.71 27.42
N GLU A 267 7.41 1.21 28.50
CA GLU A 267 6.02 1.70 28.50
C GLU A 267 5.83 2.91 27.57
N SER A 268 6.80 3.82 27.51
CA SER A 268 6.79 4.94 26.57
C SER A 268 8.19 5.40 26.22
N ILE A 269 8.34 5.97 25.03
CA ILE A 269 9.55 6.63 24.57
C ILE A 269 9.21 7.95 23.87
N THR A 270 10.15 8.90 23.91
CA THR A 270 10.11 10.14 23.14
C THR A 270 11.15 10.07 22.03
N ILE A 271 10.73 10.33 20.80
CA ILE A 271 11.56 10.30 19.60
C ILE A 271 11.64 11.71 19.04
N ALA A 272 12.87 12.20 18.86
CA ALA A 272 13.13 13.52 18.28
C ALA A 272 13.30 13.39 16.76
N VAL A 273 12.25 13.71 16.00
CA VAL A 273 12.22 13.58 14.54
C VAL A 273 12.63 14.90 13.89
N ALA A 274 13.61 14.87 13.00
CA ALA A 274 14.03 16.07 12.28
C ALA A 274 12.93 16.54 11.31
N SER A 275 12.63 17.85 11.32
CA SER A 275 11.66 18.49 10.42
C SER A 275 12.34 19.21 9.24
N THR A 276 13.53 18.75 8.86
CA THR A 276 14.27 19.29 7.73
C THR A 276 13.48 19.12 6.43
N ASN A 277 13.54 20.13 5.56
CA ASN A 277 12.85 20.18 4.26
C ASN A 277 11.31 20.15 4.32
N MET A 278 10.69 20.28 5.50
CA MET A 278 9.26 20.53 5.60
C MET A 278 8.95 21.95 5.16
N ILE A 279 7.83 22.17 4.48
CA ILE A 279 7.35 23.51 4.11
C ILE A 279 6.27 23.98 5.09
N PRO A 280 6.04 25.30 5.23
CA PRO A 280 4.95 25.83 6.04
C PRO A 280 3.62 25.16 5.70
N GLY A 281 2.84 24.80 6.73
CA GLY A 281 1.62 24.01 6.57
C GLY A 281 1.49 22.85 7.54
N GLY A 282 0.40 22.09 7.37
CA GLY A 282 0.14 20.89 8.17
C GLY A 282 1.09 19.74 7.84
N ALA A 283 1.45 18.96 8.86
CA ALA A 283 2.26 17.76 8.74
C ALA A 283 1.67 16.63 9.59
N GLN A 284 1.88 15.41 9.13
CA GLN A 284 1.36 14.19 9.74
C GLN A 284 2.53 13.34 10.24
N VAL A 285 2.26 12.34 11.08
CA VAL A 285 3.28 11.44 11.62
C VAL A 285 3.13 10.08 10.97
N TRP A 286 4.12 9.67 10.18
CA TRP A 286 4.18 8.33 9.64
C TRP A 286 4.92 7.40 10.62
N VAL A 287 4.35 6.22 10.88
CA VAL A 287 4.99 5.19 11.71
C VAL A 287 4.91 3.83 11.05
N SER A 288 6.04 3.13 11.08
CA SER A 288 6.15 1.70 10.77
C SER A 288 6.49 0.92 12.04
N ALA A 289 5.93 -0.28 12.18
CA ALA A 289 6.22 -1.17 13.31
C ALA A 289 6.34 -2.62 12.86
N SER A 290 7.29 -3.34 13.44
CA SER A 290 7.52 -4.78 13.21
C SER A 290 8.15 -5.42 14.43
N GLY A 291 8.24 -6.75 14.47
CA GLY A 291 8.85 -7.46 15.60
C GLY A 291 8.94 -8.96 15.34
N GLU A 292 9.52 -9.68 16.30
CA GLU A 292 9.55 -11.14 16.26
C GLU A 292 8.13 -11.69 16.44
N ASN A 293 7.67 -12.49 15.48
CA ASN A 293 6.30 -13.02 15.42
C ASN A 293 5.20 -11.93 15.38
N VAL A 294 5.54 -10.71 14.98
CA VAL A 294 4.61 -9.58 14.82
C VAL A 294 4.52 -9.19 13.36
N PHE A 295 3.30 -9.15 12.82
CA PHE A 295 3.07 -8.65 11.46
C PHE A 295 3.46 -7.19 11.33
N SER A 296 4.12 -6.83 10.22
CA SER A 296 4.51 -5.44 9.98
C SER A 296 3.27 -4.57 9.73
N MET A 297 3.23 -3.38 10.32
CA MET A 297 2.24 -2.35 9.99
C MET A 297 2.92 -1.03 9.64
N GLY A 298 2.23 -0.22 8.82
CA GLY A 298 2.61 1.14 8.52
C GLY A 298 1.37 2.03 8.46
N TYR A 299 1.40 3.18 9.12
CA TYR A 299 0.25 4.07 9.20
C TYR A 299 0.65 5.54 9.33
N VAL A 300 -0.24 6.44 8.94
CA VAL A 300 -0.07 7.89 9.06
C VAL A 300 -1.07 8.45 10.05
N TYR A 301 -0.57 8.99 11.16
CA TYR A 301 -1.33 9.58 12.25
C TYR A 301 -1.44 11.09 12.10
N GLU A 302 -2.65 11.60 12.35
CA GLU A 302 -2.97 13.01 12.29
C GLU A 302 -2.98 13.62 13.69
N LEU A 303 -1.87 14.27 14.07
CA LEU A 303 -1.73 14.93 15.38
C LEU A 303 -2.01 16.43 15.35
N GLY A 304 -2.28 16.98 14.15
CA GLY A 304 -2.49 18.42 13.94
C GLY A 304 -1.20 19.23 14.04
N ILE A 305 -0.05 18.64 13.72
CA ILE A 305 1.23 19.34 13.71
C ILE A 305 1.24 20.33 12.54
N PHE A 306 1.74 21.53 12.77
CA PHE A 306 1.78 22.62 11.80
C PHE A 306 3.13 23.34 11.86
N LYS A 307 3.76 23.50 10.68
CA LYS A 307 4.95 24.33 10.51
C LYS A 307 4.53 25.77 10.24
N GLU A 308 4.92 26.68 11.13
CA GLU A 308 4.76 28.12 10.90
C GLU A 308 5.76 28.62 9.86
N SER A 309 5.31 29.53 9.01
CA SER A 309 6.17 30.28 8.10
C SER A 309 6.97 31.35 8.85
N LEU A 310 8.23 31.53 8.44
CA LEU A 310 9.16 32.55 8.89
C LEU A 310 9.22 33.69 7.86
N PRO A 311 9.16 34.97 8.29
CA PRO A 311 9.20 36.08 7.37
C PRO A 311 10.52 36.13 6.57
N PRO A 312 10.49 36.66 5.34
CA PRO A 312 11.67 36.76 4.51
C PRO A 312 12.70 37.71 5.12
N LEU A 313 13.99 37.44 4.93
CA LEU A 313 15.07 38.34 5.32
C LEU A 313 15.34 39.32 4.18
N ILE A 314 15.34 40.62 4.46
CA ILE A 314 15.56 41.68 3.46
C ILE A 314 16.78 42.51 3.87
N SER A 315 17.64 42.82 2.91
CA SER A 315 18.81 43.69 3.08
C SER A 315 18.87 44.73 1.98
N VAL A 316 19.37 45.92 2.31
CA VAL A 316 19.70 46.99 1.34
C VAL A 316 21.19 46.91 1.07
N SER A 317 21.59 46.71 -0.17
CA SER A 317 23.01 46.60 -0.57
C SER A 317 23.56 47.91 -1.12
N GLU A 318 22.75 48.66 -1.85
CA GLU A 318 23.16 49.92 -2.47
C GLU A 318 21.97 50.88 -2.56
N SER A 319 22.22 52.15 -2.29
CA SER A 319 21.22 53.20 -2.47
C SER A 319 21.90 54.53 -2.76
N GLY A 320 21.27 55.37 -3.59
CA GLY A 320 21.88 56.65 -3.95
C GLY A 320 21.06 57.51 -4.90
N TRP A 321 21.58 58.71 -5.11
CA TRP A 321 21.04 59.75 -6.00
C TRP A 321 21.71 59.68 -7.38
N ASP A 322 20.90 59.80 -8.43
CA ASP A 322 21.31 60.06 -9.82
C ASP A 322 20.54 61.29 -10.33
N GLY A 323 21.16 62.47 -10.16
CA GLY A 323 20.47 63.75 -10.31
C GLY A 323 19.32 63.85 -9.31
N SER A 324 18.12 64.15 -9.82
CA SER A 324 16.89 64.26 -9.02
C SER A 324 16.21 62.92 -8.72
N PHE A 325 16.77 61.82 -9.22
CA PHE A 325 16.22 60.48 -9.02
C PHE A 325 16.95 59.75 -7.89
N TYR A 326 16.19 59.06 -7.06
CA TYR A 326 16.73 58.13 -6.06
C TYR A 326 16.41 56.69 -6.46
N GLN A 327 17.33 55.78 -6.16
CA GLN A 327 17.14 54.35 -6.30
C GLN A 327 17.80 53.59 -5.16
N ALA A 328 17.18 52.50 -4.71
CA ALA A 328 17.76 51.53 -3.81
C ALA A 328 17.63 50.11 -4.38
N GLN A 329 18.59 49.26 -4.04
CA GLN A 329 18.59 47.85 -4.38
C GLN A 329 19.19 47.02 -3.26
N GLY A 330 18.90 45.72 -3.29
CA GLY A 330 19.21 44.84 -2.18
C GLY A 330 19.06 43.36 -2.51
N GLN A 331 19.23 42.55 -1.48
CA GLN A 331 19.02 41.11 -1.54
C GLN A 331 17.95 40.66 -0.55
N PHE A 332 17.33 39.53 -0.85
CA PHE A 332 16.38 38.89 0.05
C PHE A 332 16.53 37.37 0.05
N SER A 333 16.07 36.73 1.12
CA SER A 333 16.02 35.27 1.25
C SER A 333 14.83 34.87 2.11
N ASP A 334 14.04 33.92 1.64
CA ASP A 334 13.00 33.29 2.44
C ASP A 334 13.57 32.05 3.15
N PRO A 335 13.46 31.93 4.49
CA PRO A 335 13.98 30.77 5.22
C PRO A 335 13.27 29.45 4.88
N ASP A 336 12.02 29.52 4.43
CA ASP A 336 11.15 28.39 4.13
C ASP A 336 11.08 28.05 2.63
N GLY A 337 11.66 28.90 1.79
CA GLY A 337 11.69 28.76 0.35
C GLY A 337 10.41 29.24 -0.35
N GLU A 338 9.54 29.97 0.35
CA GLU A 338 8.33 30.57 -0.21
C GLU A 338 8.66 31.72 -1.17
N ALA A 339 7.74 32.01 -2.12
CA ALA A 339 7.92 33.15 -3.01
C ALA A 339 7.68 34.46 -2.25
N VAL A 340 8.49 35.48 -2.54
CA VAL A 340 8.40 36.79 -1.86
C VAL A 340 7.89 37.85 -2.82
N SER A 341 6.84 38.54 -2.39
CA SER A 341 6.27 39.71 -3.05
C SER A 341 6.76 41.00 -2.37
N PHE A 342 6.97 42.06 -3.15
CA PHE A 342 7.50 43.33 -2.64
C PHE A 342 6.56 44.50 -2.89
N SER A 343 6.49 45.41 -1.92
CA SER A 343 5.78 46.68 -2.02
C SER A 343 6.64 47.84 -1.53
N LEU A 344 6.34 49.03 -2.05
CA LEU A 344 7.06 50.26 -1.76
C LEU A 344 6.09 51.32 -1.27
N ALA A 345 6.45 52.01 -0.18
CA ALA A 345 5.75 53.20 0.28
C ALA A 345 6.73 54.35 0.56
N ILE A 346 6.30 55.57 0.27
CA ILE A 346 6.99 56.82 0.63
C ILE A 346 6.06 57.57 1.58
N ASP A 347 6.55 57.89 2.77
CA ASP A 347 5.78 58.57 3.84
C ASP A 347 4.42 57.91 4.11
N GLY A 348 4.40 56.57 4.07
CA GLY A 348 3.20 55.75 4.28
C GLY A 348 2.26 55.63 3.08
N THR A 349 2.58 56.26 1.94
CA THR A 349 1.78 56.16 0.70
C THR A 349 2.45 55.24 -0.31
N THR A 350 1.69 54.29 -0.89
CA THR A 350 2.21 53.34 -1.88
C THR A 350 2.81 54.07 -3.09
N ALA A 351 4.06 53.72 -3.42
CA ALA A 351 4.93 54.51 -4.30
C ALA A 351 5.50 53.72 -5.51
N GLY A 352 4.76 52.74 -6.02
CA GLY A 352 5.11 51.98 -7.24
C GLY A 352 5.47 50.52 -6.97
N SER A 353 6.03 49.85 -7.99
CA SER A 353 6.36 48.42 -7.95
C SER A 353 7.87 48.19 -7.90
N ILE A 354 8.31 47.27 -7.05
CA ILE A 354 9.70 46.83 -6.95
C ILE A 354 9.99 45.78 -8.03
N SER A 355 11.17 45.86 -8.64
CA SER A 355 11.64 44.86 -9.61
C SER A 355 12.39 43.75 -8.88
N ILE A 356 12.10 42.50 -9.21
CA ILE A 356 12.70 41.31 -8.60
C ILE A 356 13.42 40.51 -9.68
N SER A 357 14.65 40.09 -9.42
CA SER A 357 15.43 39.21 -10.29
C SER A 357 16.29 38.27 -9.46
N GLY A 358 15.93 36.98 -9.43
CA GLY A 358 16.54 36.02 -8.50
C GLY A 358 16.35 36.48 -7.05
N ASN A 359 17.42 36.45 -6.25
CA ASN A 359 17.41 36.87 -4.85
C ASN A 359 17.74 38.36 -4.68
N SER A 360 17.47 39.19 -5.69
CA SER A 360 17.74 40.62 -5.69
C SER A 360 16.48 41.42 -5.99
N TRP A 361 16.38 42.58 -5.35
CA TRP A 361 15.28 43.52 -5.52
C TRP A 361 15.82 44.92 -5.80
N SER A 362 15.06 45.73 -6.55
CA SER A 362 15.40 47.14 -6.80
C SER A 362 14.15 48.01 -6.90
N THR A 363 14.19 49.17 -6.27
CA THR A 363 13.14 50.19 -6.42
C THR A 363 13.14 50.74 -7.85
N PRO A 364 12.01 51.28 -8.32
CA PRO A 364 12.04 52.14 -9.51
C PRO A 364 12.93 53.36 -9.26
N ARG A 365 13.28 54.07 -10.34
CA ARG A 365 13.89 55.39 -10.26
C ARG A 365 12.83 56.41 -9.84
N ILE A 366 12.90 56.89 -8.61
CA ILE A 366 11.90 57.79 -8.02
C ILE A 366 12.38 59.23 -8.21
N ASN A 367 11.62 60.06 -8.93
CA ASN A 367 11.95 61.48 -9.06
C ASN A 367 11.47 62.27 -7.82
N PHE A 368 12.41 62.74 -6.99
CA PHE A 368 12.10 63.49 -5.77
C PHE A 368 11.87 64.99 -6.00
N GLU A 369 12.03 65.52 -7.22
CA GLU A 369 11.53 66.88 -7.57
C GLU A 369 10.01 66.99 -7.50
N LEU A 370 9.32 65.87 -7.64
CA LEU A 370 7.84 65.81 -7.59
C LEU A 370 7.30 65.78 -6.15
N TRP A 371 8.18 65.77 -5.16
CA TRP A 371 7.87 65.70 -3.74
C TRP A 371 8.22 67.02 -3.05
N GLU A 372 7.60 67.32 -1.91
CA GLU A 372 7.94 68.52 -1.13
C GLU A 372 9.38 68.45 -0.63
N SER A 373 10.04 69.60 -0.45
CA SER A 373 11.39 69.63 0.12
C SER A 373 11.38 69.20 1.58
N GLY A 374 12.17 68.20 1.95
CA GLY A 374 12.31 67.73 3.33
C GLY A 374 12.90 66.33 3.46
N GLU A 375 12.60 65.71 4.61
CA GLU A 375 12.90 64.31 4.90
C GLU A 375 11.72 63.44 4.49
N HIS A 376 12.02 62.32 3.84
CA HIS A 376 11.08 61.31 3.39
C HIS A 376 11.54 59.93 3.87
N SER A 377 10.59 59.06 4.19
CA SER A 377 10.88 57.68 4.57
C SER A 377 10.41 56.72 3.49
N LEU A 378 11.37 55.98 2.92
CA LEU A 378 11.13 54.93 1.94
C LEU A 378 11.02 53.58 2.66
N LEU A 379 9.82 53.03 2.71
CA LEU A 379 9.51 51.73 3.30
C LEU A 379 9.43 50.67 2.20
N ILE A 380 10.30 49.67 2.28
CA ILE A 380 10.28 48.47 1.47
C ILE A 380 9.73 47.34 2.32
N THR A 381 8.60 46.76 1.91
CA THR A 381 7.99 45.60 2.59
C THR A 381 8.03 44.40 1.66
N GLY A 382 8.65 43.30 2.11
CA GLY A 382 8.63 42.02 1.41
C GLY A 382 7.82 41.01 2.21
N CYS A 383 6.84 40.37 1.58
CA CYS A 383 5.97 39.37 2.20
C CYS A 383 6.04 38.04 1.45
N ASP A 384 6.16 36.94 2.19
CA ASP A 384 6.06 35.58 1.63
C ASP A 384 4.61 35.19 1.27
N ASP A 385 4.44 34.03 0.63
CA ASP A 385 3.13 33.46 0.26
C ASP A 385 2.24 33.17 1.48
N SER A 386 2.85 32.93 2.65
CA SER A 386 2.18 32.76 3.95
C SER A 386 1.84 34.09 4.64
N GLN A 387 2.07 35.22 3.97
CA GLN A 387 1.75 36.57 4.41
C GLN A 387 2.54 37.02 5.66
N LYS A 388 3.71 36.44 5.91
CA LYS A 388 4.67 37.03 6.87
C LYS A 388 5.55 38.02 6.13
N CYS A 389 5.76 39.17 6.74
CA CYS A 389 6.45 40.28 6.10
C CYS A 389 7.65 40.74 6.91
N SER A 390 8.66 41.21 6.19
CA SER A 390 9.78 42.00 6.73
C SER A 390 9.85 43.35 6.05
N GLU A 391 10.49 44.29 6.75
CA GLU A 391 10.56 45.68 6.33
C GLU A 391 12.00 46.19 6.32
N ALA A 392 12.33 47.02 5.33
CA ALA A 392 13.54 47.81 5.29
C ALA A 392 13.15 49.29 5.12
N VAL A 393 13.69 50.15 5.99
CA VAL A 393 13.42 51.60 5.98
C VAL A 393 14.67 52.35 5.55
N ILE A 394 14.50 53.29 4.62
CA ILE A 394 15.56 54.17 4.14
C ILE A 394 15.08 55.61 4.28
N ASP A 395 15.78 56.40 5.09
CA ASP A 395 15.49 57.82 5.25
C ASP A 395 16.24 58.64 4.18
N ILE A 396 15.53 59.56 3.53
CA ILE A 396 15.98 60.31 2.35
C ILE A 396 15.70 61.80 2.55
N ASN A 397 16.70 62.66 2.36
CA ASN A 397 16.51 64.10 2.32
C ASN A 397 16.67 64.66 0.91
N ASN A 398 15.60 65.21 0.33
CA ASN A 398 15.60 65.79 -1.02
C ASN A 398 15.85 67.31 -1.05
N SER A 399 16.11 67.97 0.09
CA SER A 399 16.21 69.44 0.18
C SER A 399 17.28 70.04 -0.74
N HIS A 400 18.35 69.29 -1.00
CA HIS A 400 19.43 69.68 -1.90
C HIS A 400 18.97 69.91 -3.36
N LEU A 401 17.82 69.37 -3.77
CA LEU A 401 17.25 69.58 -5.11
C LEU A 401 16.60 70.96 -5.28
N PHE A 402 16.26 71.63 -4.17
CA PHE A 402 15.52 72.89 -4.16
C PHE A 402 16.37 74.09 -3.72
N GLU A 403 17.66 73.89 -3.50
CA GLU A 403 18.59 74.98 -3.20
C GLU A 403 18.77 75.87 -4.45
N GLU A 404 18.36 77.13 -4.37
CA GLU A 404 18.65 78.10 -5.42
C GLU A 404 20.16 78.29 -5.53
N LYS A 405 20.69 77.94 -6.71
CA LYS A 405 22.09 78.20 -7.04
C LYS A 405 22.27 79.73 -7.06
N ILE A 406 22.85 80.28 -6.00
CA ILE A 406 23.29 81.67 -5.98
C ILE A 406 24.33 81.80 -7.10
N ILE A 407 23.94 82.41 -8.22
CA ILE A 407 24.89 82.82 -9.25
C ILE A 407 25.66 83.98 -8.62
N GLU A 408 26.85 83.70 -8.10
CA GLU A 408 27.79 84.78 -7.81
C GLU A 408 27.99 85.59 -9.10
N PRO A 409 27.84 86.92 -9.06
CA PRO A 409 28.06 87.74 -10.23
C PRO A 409 29.50 87.54 -10.69
N ILE A 410 29.70 87.26 -11.98
CA ILE A 410 31.02 87.21 -12.60
C ILE A 410 31.66 88.60 -12.42
N GLU A 411 32.55 88.71 -11.44
CA GLU A 411 33.34 89.92 -11.24
C GLU A 411 34.45 89.94 -12.29
N ASN A 412 34.19 90.65 -13.38
CA ASN A 412 35.23 91.01 -14.34
C ASN A 412 36.20 92.01 -13.70
N ASN A 413 37.37 91.55 -13.26
CA ASN A 413 38.57 92.40 -13.32
C ASN A 413 39.85 91.55 -13.44
N PRO A 414 40.83 91.99 -14.24
CA PRO A 414 41.98 91.21 -14.67
C PRO A 414 43.10 91.24 -13.62
N ASP A 415 43.85 90.14 -13.60
CA ASP A 415 45.23 89.99 -13.11
C ASP A 415 45.65 90.75 -11.84
N THR A 416 45.70 90.02 -10.73
CA THR A 416 46.95 89.93 -9.94
C THR A 416 47.06 88.58 -9.22
N SER A 417 47.98 87.78 -9.74
CA SER A 417 48.83 86.74 -9.12
C SER A 417 48.60 86.27 -7.67
N THR A 418 48.79 84.95 -7.53
CA THR A 418 49.20 84.14 -6.36
C THR A 418 48.12 83.66 -5.41
N GLY A 419 47.86 82.33 -5.41
CA GLY A 419 46.95 81.72 -4.43
C GLY A 419 46.60 80.25 -4.64
N ILE A 420 47.56 79.36 -4.36
CA ILE A 420 47.38 78.06 -3.67
C ILE A 420 46.55 76.96 -4.38
N LEU A 421 47.26 75.93 -4.84
CA LEU A 421 46.74 74.62 -5.27
C LEU A 421 46.24 73.79 -4.06
N PRO A 422 45.19 72.96 -4.22
CA PRO A 422 44.66 72.13 -3.15
C PRO A 422 45.56 70.92 -2.84
N ALA A 423 45.68 70.59 -1.55
CA ALA A 423 46.38 69.42 -1.06
C ALA A 423 45.61 68.14 -1.41
N ALA A 424 46.33 67.16 -1.96
CA ALA A 424 45.84 65.79 -2.09
C ALA A 424 45.80 65.11 -0.71
N SER A 425 44.62 64.63 -0.29
CA SER A 425 44.48 63.72 0.84
C SER A 425 44.24 62.30 0.32
N LEU A 426 45.17 61.42 0.66
CA LEU A 426 45.17 59.99 0.39
C LEU A 426 44.02 59.24 1.09
N SER A 427 43.42 58.33 0.33
CA SER A 427 43.07 56.93 0.63
C SER A 427 42.77 56.49 2.06
N LEU A 428 41.57 55.92 2.26
CA LEU A 428 41.31 54.83 3.23
C LEU A 428 40.11 53.99 2.76
N THR A 429 40.36 53.03 1.88
CA THR A 429 39.46 51.89 1.61
C THR A 429 39.75 50.77 2.62
N LEU A 430 38.80 50.48 3.50
CA LEU A 430 38.78 49.22 4.25
C LEU A 430 38.03 48.17 3.42
N LEU A 431 38.77 47.17 2.91
CA LEU A 431 38.21 45.91 2.43
C LEU A 431 38.13 44.94 3.60
N SER A 432 36.93 44.48 3.96
CA SER A 432 36.73 43.32 4.83
C SER A 432 36.38 42.10 3.97
N PHE A 433 37.36 41.21 3.78
CA PHE A 433 37.15 39.85 3.29
C PHE A 433 36.93 38.92 4.49
N THR A 434 35.81 38.19 4.52
CA THR A 434 35.68 36.97 5.33
C THR A 434 35.62 35.76 4.39
N ILE A 435 36.60 34.88 4.58
CA ILE A 435 36.75 33.61 3.87
C ILE A 435 35.89 32.57 4.59
N GLY A 436 34.85 32.05 3.93
CA GLY A 436 34.14 30.86 4.35
C GLY A 436 34.91 29.61 3.92
N LEU A 437 35.41 28.85 4.90
CA LEU A 437 36.05 27.56 4.73
C LEU A 437 35.04 26.53 4.21
N ILE A 438 35.17 26.15 2.94
CA ILE A 438 34.55 24.93 2.41
C ILE A 438 35.46 23.75 2.81
N TYR A 439 35.00 22.93 3.75
CA TYR A 439 35.53 21.59 3.94
C TYR A 439 34.96 20.70 2.83
N SER A 440 35.78 20.43 1.82
CA SER A 440 35.58 19.29 0.93
C SER A 440 36.35 18.09 1.49
N THR A 441 35.65 17.10 2.01
CA THR A 441 36.17 15.73 2.06
C THR A 441 35.08 14.80 1.54
N ARG A 442 35.35 14.24 0.36
CA ARG A 442 34.59 13.13 -0.20
C ARG A 442 35.51 11.90 -0.24
N ARG A 443 34.93 10.78 0.21
CA ARG A 443 35.29 9.36 0.02
C ARG A 443 36.44 8.79 0.85
N ASP A 444 36.11 7.82 1.71
CA ASP A 444 35.92 6.44 1.24
C ASP A 444 34.43 6.06 1.21
#